data_AF-A0A2D4L2L5-F1
#
_entry.id   AF-A0A2D4L2L5-F1
#
_cell.length_a   1.000
_cell.length_b   1.000
_cell.length_c   1.000
_cell.angle_alpha   90.00
_cell.angle_beta   90.00
_cell.angle_gamma   90.00
#
_symmetry.space_group_name_H-M   'P 1'
#
loop_
_entity.id
_entity.type
_entity.pdbx_description
1 polymer ?
#
loop_
_entity_poly.entity_id
_entity_poly.type
_entity_poly.pdbx_seq_one_letter_code
_entity_poly.pdbx_strand_id
1 'polypeptide(L)'
;MATQVLFLFIPLPMFWALFDQQGSRWTLQATKMNADFKGFVLQPDQMQFLNPLLILVFIPVFDFGLYPLVNLCRINFTPIKKMATGMILASLAFAAAAIVELKIEENAMPIPVPKESYIRVLNLADSDVELTIEGYDLFRQPIKPFQDPAEYSRLILNSDQQFIQVKIQHQGLSSTCNHSIDEMSVNSLIIYKRGGNLTTNIIEDMQKKPSEGMAAVRFINTLEWDVNITLGEEEFTTVNKSYGVSDYRTLPRGRYNNAKFQMKAEVSSL
;
A
#
# COMPACT_ATOMS: atom_id res chain seq x y z
N MET A 1 20.32 -50.70 4.11
CA MET A 1 21.27 -49.78 3.44
C MET A 1 20.57 -48.68 2.65
N ALA A 2 19.61 -48.98 1.76
CA ALA A 2 18.95 -47.94 0.95
C ALA A 2 18.21 -46.84 1.75
N THR A 3 17.58 -47.20 2.88
CA THR A 3 16.83 -46.24 3.72
C THR A 3 17.71 -45.24 4.47
N GLN A 4 18.94 -45.63 4.87
CA GLN A 4 19.89 -44.74 5.55
C GLN A 4 20.47 -43.69 4.61
N VAL A 5 20.67 -44.07 3.34
CA VAL A 5 21.08 -43.15 2.29
C VAL A 5 19.99 -42.10 2.04
N LEU A 6 18.72 -42.52 2.03
CA LEU A 6 17.60 -41.60 1.86
C LEU A 6 17.55 -40.52 2.95
N PHE A 7 17.78 -40.90 4.22
CA PHE A 7 17.84 -39.96 5.35
C PHE A 7 18.98 -38.94 5.24
N LEU A 8 20.14 -39.34 4.73
CA LEU A 8 21.27 -38.44 4.51
C LEU A 8 20.96 -37.40 3.41
N PHE A 9 20.11 -37.75 2.44
CA PHE A 9 19.72 -36.86 1.35
C PHE A 9 18.55 -35.94 1.67
N ILE A 10 17.79 -36.14 2.77
CA ILE A 10 16.64 -35.27 3.14
C ILE A 10 16.97 -33.76 3.19
N PRO A 11 18.13 -33.32 3.71
CA PRO A 11 18.44 -31.89 3.76
C PRO A 11 18.60 -31.24 2.38
N LEU A 12 18.96 -32.02 1.34
CA LEU A 12 19.23 -31.51 0.01
C LEU A 12 17.97 -30.95 -0.71
N PRO A 13 16.86 -31.69 -0.87
CA PRO A 13 15.64 -31.15 -1.44
C PRO A 13 15.01 -30.06 -0.56
N MET A 14 15.17 -30.14 0.77
CA MET A 14 14.72 -29.07 1.68
C MET A 14 15.48 -27.76 1.44
N PHE A 15 16.79 -27.82 1.26
CA PHE A 15 17.60 -26.65 0.94
C PHE A 15 17.16 -26.02 -0.39
N TRP A 16 17.03 -26.82 -1.44
CA TRP A 16 16.59 -26.31 -2.75
C TRP A 16 15.16 -25.76 -2.72
N ALA A 17 14.25 -26.41 -2.02
CA ALA A 17 12.88 -25.92 -1.86
C ALA A 17 12.82 -24.58 -1.11
N LEU A 18 13.67 -24.39 -0.10
CA LEU A 18 13.79 -23.11 0.60
C LEU A 18 14.45 -22.03 -0.28
N PHE A 19 15.49 -22.41 -1.02
CA PHE A 19 16.17 -21.50 -1.94
C PHE A 19 15.23 -20.97 -3.03
N ASP A 20 14.40 -21.84 -3.61
CA ASP A 20 13.43 -21.45 -4.64
C ASP A 20 12.33 -20.50 -4.12
N GLN A 21 12.15 -20.35 -2.79
CA GLN A 21 11.24 -19.33 -2.25
C GLN A 21 11.70 -17.91 -2.53
N GLN A 22 13.01 -17.67 -2.67
CA GLN A 22 13.55 -16.37 -3.03
C GLN A 22 13.00 -15.88 -4.37
N GLY A 23 12.82 -16.77 -5.34
CA GLY A 23 12.33 -16.42 -6.68
C GLY A 23 10.81 -16.32 -6.81
N SER A 24 10.05 -16.71 -5.78
CA SER A 24 8.58 -16.87 -5.86
C SER A 24 7.82 -16.16 -4.74
N ARG A 25 8.05 -16.55 -3.48
CA ARG A 25 7.34 -15.97 -2.32
C ARG A 25 7.91 -14.62 -1.92
N TRP A 26 9.22 -14.48 -1.95
CA TRP A 26 9.87 -13.22 -1.61
C TRP A 26 9.70 -12.17 -2.69
N THR A 27 9.65 -12.58 -3.96
CA THR A 27 9.24 -11.69 -5.06
C THR A 27 7.81 -11.22 -4.87
N LEU A 28 6.85 -12.11 -4.59
CA LEU A 28 5.47 -11.75 -4.28
C LEU A 28 5.36 -10.79 -3.07
N GLN A 29 6.11 -11.05 -2.00
CA GLN A 29 6.20 -10.16 -0.85
C GLN A 29 6.73 -8.77 -1.26
N ALA A 30 7.77 -8.72 -2.08
CA ALA A 30 8.33 -7.47 -2.58
C ALA A 30 7.33 -6.68 -3.45
N THR A 31 6.40 -7.33 -4.16
CA THR A 31 5.31 -6.63 -4.87
C THR A 31 4.42 -5.83 -3.92
N LYS A 32 4.25 -6.29 -2.68
CA LYS A 32 3.49 -5.60 -1.63
C LYS A 32 4.27 -4.43 -1.02
N MET A 33 5.57 -4.34 -1.23
CA MET A 33 6.42 -3.26 -0.71
C MET A 33 6.46 -2.02 -1.62
N ASN A 34 7.11 -0.97 -1.13
CA ASN A 34 7.49 0.17 -1.97
C ASN A 34 8.79 -0.16 -2.70
N ALA A 35 8.75 -0.13 -4.04
CA ALA A 35 9.87 -0.44 -4.92
C ALA A 35 10.71 0.79 -5.32
N ASP A 36 10.39 1.98 -4.79
CA ASP A 36 11.14 3.21 -5.10
C ASP A 36 12.43 3.31 -4.26
N PHE A 37 13.56 3.05 -4.92
CA PHE A 37 14.89 3.32 -4.38
C PHE A 37 15.41 4.66 -4.93
N LYS A 38 14.97 5.77 -4.33
CA LYS A 38 15.47 7.13 -4.61
C LYS A 38 15.50 7.46 -6.12
N GLY A 39 14.46 7.08 -6.86
CA GLY A 39 14.33 7.36 -8.30
C GLY A 39 14.66 6.19 -9.23
N PHE A 40 15.11 5.05 -8.71
CA PHE A 40 15.18 3.80 -9.45
C PHE A 40 14.08 2.85 -8.96
N VAL A 41 13.12 2.54 -9.84
CA VAL A 41 12.06 1.58 -9.56
C VAL A 41 12.56 0.20 -9.99
N LEU A 42 13.03 -0.59 -9.03
CA LEU A 42 13.47 -1.96 -9.29
C LEU A 42 12.26 -2.88 -9.21
N GLN A 43 11.94 -3.57 -10.30
CA GLN A 43 10.84 -4.53 -10.31
C GLN A 43 11.24 -5.78 -9.50
N PRO A 44 10.32 -6.38 -8.72
CA PRO A 44 10.61 -7.58 -7.93
C PRO A 44 11.28 -8.70 -8.73
N ASP A 45 10.85 -8.92 -9.97
CA ASP A 45 11.37 -9.97 -10.86
C ASP A 45 12.84 -9.76 -11.23
N GLN A 46 13.31 -8.51 -11.28
CA GLN A 46 14.70 -8.17 -11.59
C GLN A 46 15.66 -8.62 -10.48
N MET A 47 15.16 -8.93 -9.28
CA MET A 47 15.97 -9.45 -8.18
C MET A 47 16.59 -10.82 -8.51
N GLN A 48 16.00 -11.60 -9.43
CA GLN A 48 16.56 -12.90 -9.81
C GLN A 48 17.92 -12.77 -10.52
N PHE A 49 18.17 -11.65 -11.21
CA PHE A 49 19.48 -11.35 -11.81
C PHE A 49 20.58 -11.15 -10.76
N LEU A 50 20.23 -10.72 -9.55
CA LEU A 50 21.22 -10.51 -8.49
C LEU A 50 21.84 -11.82 -8.02
N ASN A 51 21.16 -12.96 -8.13
CA ASN A 51 21.69 -14.24 -7.68
C ASN A 51 23.02 -14.63 -8.38
N PRO A 52 23.11 -14.72 -9.73
CA PRO A 52 24.39 -15.00 -10.40
C PRO A 52 25.43 -13.89 -10.18
N LEU A 53 25.02 -12.62 -10.07
CA LEU A 53 25.93 -11.51 -9.78
C LEU A 53 26.56 -11.65 -8.39
N LEU A 54 25.77 -12.00 -7.38
CA LEU A 54 26.24 -12.22 -6.02
C LEU A 54 27.20 -13.40 -5.93
N ILE A 55 26.97 -14.48 -6.69
CA ILE A 55 27.92 -15.61 -6.75
C ILE A 55 29.27 -15.14 -7.31
N LEU A 56 29.26 -14.35 -8.39
CA LEU A 56 30.47 -13.83 -9.02
C LEU A 56 31.27 -12.92 -8.08
N VAL A 57 30.60 -12.17 -7.21
CA VAL A 57 31.24 -11.32 -6.20
C VAL A 57 31.66 -12.11 -4.97
N PHE A 58 30.83 -13.04 -4.48
CA PHE A 58 31.09 -13.76 -3.24
C PHE A 58 32.18 -14.81 -3.37
N ILE A 59 32.31 -15.53 -4.49
CA ILE A 59 33.42 -16.49 -4.67
C ILE A 59 34.78 -15.86 -4.33
N PRO A 60 35.21 -14.75 -4.97
CA PRO A 60 36.51 -14.15 -4.67
C PRO A 60 36.57 -13.54 -3.25
N VAL A 61 35.48 -12.97 -2.74
CA VAL A 61 35.44 -12.43 -1.37
C VAL A 61 35.65 -13.52 -0.32
N PHE A 62 35.04 -14.67 -0.50
CA PHE A 62 35.18 -15.80 0.42
C PHE A 62 36.55 -16.47 0.27
N ASP A 63 37.04 -16.65 -0.95
CA ASP A 63 38.31 -17.31 -1.24
C ASP A 63 39.54 -16.49 -0.83
N PHE A 64 39.54 -15.18 -1.12
CA PHE A 64 40.68 -14.30 -0.81
C PHE A 64 40.53 -13.50 0.48
N GLY A 65 39.30 -13.34 1.00
CA GLY A 65 39.03 -12.56 2.21
C GLY A 65 38.65 -13.44 3.39
N LEU A 66 37.49 -14.07 3.33
CA LEU A 66 36.87 -14.70 4.50
C LEU A 66 37.64 -15.95 4.97
N TYR A 67 37.96 -16.88 4.08
CA TYR A 67 38.70 -18.10 4.45
C TYR A 67 40.12 -17.85 4.98
N PRO A 68 40.95 -16.96 4.41
CA PRO A 68 42.25 -16.65 5.00
C PRO A 68 42.13 -15.98 6.38
N LEU A 69 41.13 -15.12 6.61
CA LEU A 69 40.87 -14.54 7.94
C LEU A 69 40.46 -15.60 8.97
N VAL A 70 39.60 -16.53 8.58
CA VAL A 70 39.18 -17.64 9.45
C VAL A 70 40.33 -18.60 9.75
N ASN A 71 41.21 -18.85 8.78
CA ASN A 71 42.43 -19.62 8.97
C ASN A 71 43.40 -18.91 9.92
N LEU A 72 43.46 -17.57 9.89
CA LEU A 72 44.26 -16.78 10.84
C LEU A 72 43.74 -16.92 12.28
N CYS A 73 42.43 -17.10 12.46
CA CYS A 73 41.81 -17.43 13.75
C CYS A 73 41.97 -18.90 14.17
N ARG A 74 42.73 -19.73 13.41
CA ARG A 74 42.95 -21.17 13.66
C ARG A 74 41.67 -22.02 13.73
N ILE A 75 40.58 -21.57 13.11
CA ILE A 75 39.34 -22.35 13.05
C ILE A 75 39.35 -23.24 11.82
N ASN A 76 39.43 -24.56 12.02
CA ASN A 76 39.30 -25.52 10.92
C ASN A 76 37.86 -25.55 10.40
N PHE A 77 37.65 -24.88 9.27
CA PHE A 77 36.38 -24.78 8.56
C PHE A 77 36.20 -25.99 7.63
N THR A 78 35.76 -27.12 8.21
CA THR A 78 35.46 -28.33 7.44
C THR A 78 34.27 -28.09 6.48
N PRO A 79 34.17 -28.86 5.37
CA PRO A 79 33.05 -28.73 4.44
C PRO A 79 31.66 -28.83 5.10
N ILE A 80 31.53 -29.68 6.12
CA ILE A 80 30.30 -29.83 6.91
C ILE A 80 29.99 -28.55 7.72
N LYS A 81 31.01 -27.92 8.31
CA LYS A 81 30.83 -26.64 9.03
C LYS A 81 30.44 -25.51 8.08
N LYS A 82 30.99 -25.47 6.86
CA LYS A 82 30.58 -24.50 5.82
C LYS A 82 29.09 -24.63 5.52
N MET A 83 28.63 -25.86 5.29
CA MET A 83 27.21 -26.13 5.05
C MET A 83 26.34 -25.74 6.25
N ALA A 84 26.75 -26.08 7.48
CA ALA A 84 26.02 -25.72 8.68
C ALA A 84 25.92 -24.19 8.89
N THR A 85 27.01 -23.45 8.67
CA THR A 85 27.00 -21.98 8.72
C THR A 85 26.06 -21.40 7.66
N GLY A 86 26.05 -21.95 6.44
CA GLY A 86 25.09 -21.57 5.39
C GLY A 86 23.63 -21.78 5.81
N MET A 87 23.32 -22.90 6.47
CA MET A 87 21.97 -23.16 6.98
C MET A 87 21.55 -22.19 8.09
N ILE A 88 22.47 -21.78 8.97
CA ILE A 88 22.20 -20.75 9.98
C ILE A 88 21.95 -19.38 9.34
N LEU A 89 22.73 -19.02 8.32
CA LEU A 89 22.50 -17.77 7.58
C LEU A 89 21.15 -17.80 6.84
N ALA A 90 20.79 -18.94 6.25
CA ALA A 90 19.50 -19.12 5.61
C ALA A 90 18.35 -18.96 6.62
N SER A 91 18.44 -19.55 7.82
CA SER A 91 17.39 -19.39 8.85
C SER A 91 17.25 -17.94 9.32
N LEU A 92 18.35 -17.19 9.43
CA LEU A 92 18.33 -15.75 9.71
C LEU A 92 17.67 -14.95 8.57
N ALA A 93 17.90 -15.32 7.31
CA ALA A 93 17.24 -14.69 6.18
C ALA A 93 15.72 -14.91 6.20
N PHE A 94 15.26 -16.11 6.55
CA PHE A 94 13.83 -16.39 6.75
C PHE A 94 13.22 -15.60 7.91
N ALA A 95 13.97 -15.42 9.02
CA ALA A 95 13.52 -14.57 10.12
C ALA A 95 13.37 -13.11 9.67
N ALA A 96 14.30 -12.59 8.86
CA ALA A 96 14.18 -11.25 8.29
C ALA A 96 12.97 -11.13 7.35
N ALA A 97 12.75 -12.11 6.46
CA ALA A 97 11.57 -12.13 5.58
C ALA A 97 10.26 -12.15 6.37
N ALA A 98 10.19 -12.88 7.49
CA ALA A 98 9.03 -12.90 8.37
C ALA A 98 8.77 -11.54 9.04
N ILE A 99 9.83 -10.87 9.53
CA ILE A 99 9.72 -9.51 10.11
C ILE A 99 9.20 -8.52 9.05
N VAL A 100 9.69 -8.64 7.81
CA VAL A 100 9.22 -7.81 6.70
C VAL A 100 7.74 -8.07 6.39
N GLU A 101 7.27 -9.33 6.39
CA GLU A 101 5.85 -9.62 6.15
C GLU A 101 4.97 -8.99 7.23
N LEU A 102 5.35 -9.10 8.50
CA LEU A 102 4.62 -8.48 9.60
C LEU A 102 4.49 -6.96 9.43
N LYS A 103 5.56 -6.31 8.97
CA LYS A 103 5.54 -4.87 8.69
C LYS A 103 4.71 -4.51 7.45
N ILE A 104 4.67 -5.37 6.45
CA ILE A 104 3.80 -5.18 5.28
C ILE A 104 2.34 -5.31 5.70
N GLU A 105 1.99 -6.31 6.51
CA GLU A 105 0.62 -6.53 6.99
C GLU A 105 0.14 -5.39 7.89
N GLU A 106 0.99 -4.85 8.77
CA GLU A 106 0.68 -3.69 9.61
C GLU A 106 0.32 -2.44 8.80
N ASN A 107 0.99 -2.22 7.66
CA ASN A 107 0.75 -1.06 6.79
C ASN A 107 -0.25 -1.34 5.65
N ALA A 108 -0.72 -2.58 5.51
CA ALA A 108 -1.68 -2.94 4.49
C ALA A 108 -3.06 -2.40 4.87
N MET A 109 -3.84 -2.00 3.85
CA MET A 109 -5.26 -1.72 4.09
C MET A 109 -5.91 -2.99 4.64
N PRO A 110 -6.62 -2.88 5.78
CA PRO A 110 -7.26 -4.04 6.39
C PRO A 110 -8.33 -4.57 5.42
N ILE A 111 -8.35 -5.90 5.24
CA ILE A 111 -9.33 -6.55 4.38
C ILE A 111 -10.66 -6.55 5.12
N PRO A 112 -11.71 -5.89 4.59
CA PRO A 112 -12.97 -5.81 5.30
C PRO A 112 -13.67 -7.18 5.28
N VAL A 113 -14.14 -7.60 6.45
CA VAL A 113 -14.89 -8.85 6.66
C VAL A 113 -16.40 -8.53 6.69
N PRO A 114 -17.30 -9.54 6.61
CA PRO A 114 -18.74 -9.29 6.72
C PRO A 114 -19.08 -8.50 7.99
N LYS A 115 -20.01 -7.55 7.88
CA LYS A 115 -20.40 -6.58 8.92
C LYS A 115 -19.32 -5.59 9.34
N GLU A 116 -18.23 -5.46 8.58
CA GLU A 116 -17.21 -4.45 8.82
C GLU A 116 -17.01 -3.57 7.60
N SER A 117 -16.77 -2.29 7.86
CA SER A 117 -16.31 -1.32 6.87
C SER A 117 -15.23 -0.45 7.46
N TYR A 118 -14.44 0.18 6.61
CA TYR A 118 -13.38 1.09 7.02
C TYR A 118 -13.69 2.49 6.52
N ILE A 119 -13.46 3.49 7.36
CA ILE A 119 -13.68 4.90 7.00
C ILE A 119 -12.45 5.74 7.29
N ARG A 120 -12.10 6.62 6.37
CA ARG A 120 -11.06 7.63 6.54
C ARG A 120 -11.62 9.00 6.25
N VAL A 121 -11.18 10.02 6.96
CA VAL A 121 -11.73 11.38 6.81
C VAL A 121 -10.72 12.30 6.13
N LEU A 122 -11.20 13.05 5.14
CA LEU A 122 -10.46 14.05 4.38
C LEU A 122 -11.12 15.41 4.60
N ASN A 123 -10.41 16.33 5.26
CA ASN A 123 -10.89 17.70 5.45
C ASN A 123 -10.38 18.61 4.31
N LEU A 124 -11.27 18.92 3.36
CA LEU A 124 -11.03 19.87 2.27
C LEU A 124 -11.60 21.27 2.57
N ALA A 125 -12.13 21.52 3.77
CA ALA A 125 -12.51 22.85 4.20
C ALA A 125 -11.27 23.63 4.69
N ASP A 126 -11.35 24.96 4.64
CA ASP A 126 -10.26 25.86 5.06
C ASP A 126 -10.15 26.04 6.59
N SER A 127 -10.81 25.18 7.37
CA SER A 127 -10.99 25.35 8.81
C SER A 127 -10.91 24.02 9.55
N ASP A 128 -10.60 24.09 10.84
CA ASP A 128 -10.65 22.94 11.75
C ASP A 128 -12.10 22.47 11.92
N VAL A 129 -12.33 21.17 11.79
CA VAL A 129 -13.67 20.59 11.84
C VAL A 129 -13.74 19.48 12.89
N GLU A 130 -14.72 19.58 13.78
CA GLU A 130 -15.06 18.49 14.71
C GLU A 130 -16.08 17.58 14.04
N LEU A 131 -15.73 16.30 13.92
CA LEU A 131 -16.56 15.29 13.28
C LEU A 131 -16.99 14.24 14.30
N THR A 132 -18.28 13.96 14.34
CA THR A 132 -18.84 12.88 15.16
C THR A 132 -19.74 12.00 14.29
N ILE A 133 -19.58 10.69 14.40
CA ILE A 133 -20.43 9.71 13.72
C ILE A 133 -21.32 9.08 14.78
N GLU A 134 -22.65 9.15 14.62
CA GLU A 134 -23.55 8.58 15.60
C GLU A 134 -23.32 7.06 15.78
N GLY A 135 -23.19 6.63 17.03
CA GLY A 135 -22.91 5.23 17.38
C GLY A 135 -21.43 4.85 17.39
N TYR A 136 -20.52 5.75 17.01
CA TYR A 136 -19.07 5.49 17.03
C TYR A 136 -18.31 6.63 17.72
N ASP A 137 -17.48 6.28 18.70
CA ASP A 137 -16.57 7.22 19.37
C ASP A 137 -15.25 7.32 18.60
N LEU A 138 -15.33 7.89 17.40
CA LEU A 138 -14.22 8.10 16.48
C LEU A 138 -13.97 9.60 16.31
N PHE A 139 -12.72 9.98 15.98
CA PHE A 139 -12.31 11.37 15.66
C PHE A 139 -12.52 12.39 16.79
N ARG A 140 -12.06 12.08 18.01
CA ARG A 140 -12.15 12.96 19.20
C ARG A 140 -11.40 14.29 19.09
N GLN A 141 -10.48 14.42 18.14
CA GLN A 141 -9.69 15.63 17.92
C GLN A 141 -10.18 16.35 16.66
N PRO A 142 -10.18 17.70 16.65
CA PRO A 142 -10.54 18.45 15.47
C PRO A 142 -9.58 18.15 14.32
N ILE A 143 -10.14 17.92 13.14
CA ILE A 143 -9.40 17.57 11.94
C ILE A 143 -8.97 18.87 11.26
N LYS A 144 -7.66 19.06 11.11
CA LYS A 144 -7.10 20.28 10.51
C LYS A 144 -7.37 20.36 9.01
N PRO A 145 -7.42 21.56 8.44
CA PRO A 145 -7.60 21.75 7.00
C PRO A 145 -6.43 21.17 6.22
N PHE A 146 -6.72 20.44 5.14
CA PHE A 146 -5.73 19.87 4.22
C PHE A 146 -4.64 19.00 4.88
N GLN A 147 -4.94 18.40 6.03
CA GLN A 147 -4.03 17.48 6.70
C GLN A 147 -4.03 16.12 5.98
N ASP A 148 -2.86 15.47 5.94
CA ASP A 148 -2.77 14.08 5.54
C ASP A 148 -3.72 13.23 6.40
N PRO A 149 -4.58 12.41 5.78
CA PRO A 149 -5.59 11.70 6.52
C PRO A 149 -4.95 10.67 7.44
N ALA A 150 -5.52 10.53 8.64
CA ALA A 150 -5.14 9.46 9.57
C ALA A 150 -5.47 8.07 8.98
N GLU A 151 -4.99 7.02 9.66
CA GLU A 151 -5.32 5.64 9.31
C GLU A 151 -6.83 5.37 9.26
N TYR A 152 -7.21 4.36 8.48
CA TYR A 152 -8.60 3.93 8.36
C TYR A 152 -9.16 3.49 9.71
N SER A 153 -10.29 4.08 10.09
CA SER A 153 -11.04 3.71 11.29
C SER A 153 -12.03 2.60 10.97
N ARG A 154 -12.08 1.58 11.83
CA ARG A 154 -12.99 0.43 11.69
C ARG A 154 -14.40 0.80 12.14
N LEU A 155 -15.39 0.47 11.32
CA LEU A 155 -16.82 0.59 11.60
C LEU A 155 -17.44 -0.81 11.62
N ILE A 156 -18.09 -1.15 12.73
CA ILE A 156 -18.86 -2.38 12.89
C ILE A 156 -20.30 -2.08 12.52
N LEU A 157 -20.83 -2.75 11.50
CA LEU A 157 -22.17 -2.57 10.97
C LEU A 157 -23.13 -3.64 11.53
N ASN A 158 -24.40 -3.29 11.66
CA ASN A 158 -25.44 -4.21 12.12
C ASN A 158 -26.13 -4.96 10.96
N SER A 159 -26.07 -4.40 9.76
CA SER A 159 -26.70 -4.88 8.53
C SER A 159 -25.74 -4.74 7.34
N ASP A 160 -26.07 -5.44 6.24
CA ASP A 160 -25.29 -5.42 4.99
C ASP A 160 -25.17 -4.01 4.42
N GLN A 161 -26.20 -3.17 4.60
CA GLN A 161 -26.18 -1.74 4.32
C GLN A 161 -26.74 -0.99 5.52
N GLN A 162 -26.03 0.02 6.00
CA GLN A 162 -26.42 0.82 7.17
C GLN A 162 -26.30 2.32 6.87
N PHE A 163 -27.29 3.10 7.32
CA PHE A 163 -27.20 4.55 7.30
C PHE A 163 -26.44 5.04 8.53
N ILE A 164 -25.38 5.82 8.29
CA ILE A 164 -24.66 6.54 9.32
C ILE A 164 -25.01 8.02 9.27
N GLN A 165 -25.16 8.62 10.45
CA GLN A 165 -25.40 10.04 10.61
C GLN A 165 -24.10 10.71 11.05
N VAL A 166 -23.58 11.57 10.18
CA VAL A 166 -22.35 12.34 10.42
C VAL A 166 -22.74 13.75 10.85
N LYS A 167 -22.33 14.13 12.05
CA LYS A 167 -22.47 15.49 12.57
C LYS A 167 -21.13 16.19 12.49
N ILE A 168 -21.17 17.37 11.90
CA ILE A 168 -20.01 18.21 11.62
C ILE A 168 -20.22 19.52 12.34
N GLN A 169 -19.27 19.91 13.19
CA GLN A 169 -19.34 21.14 13.94
C GLN A 169 -18.18 22.07 13.55
N HIS A 170 -18.52 23.32 13.24
CA HIS A 170 -17.55 24.35 12.88
C HIS A 170 -18.05 25.72 13.36
N GLN A 171 -17.24 26.41 14.17
CA GLN A 171 -17.53 27.77 14.67
C GLN A 171 -18.94 27.93 15.28
N GLY A 172 -19.46 26.88 15.95
CA GLY A 172 -20.79 26.86 16.57
C GLY A 172 -21.95 26.50 15.63
N LEU A 173 -21.70 26.33 14.33
CA LEU A 173 -22.67 25.80 13.36
C LEU A 173 -22.51 24.28 13.26
N SER A 174 -23.62 23.54 13.44
CA SER A 174 -23.66 22.09 13.27
C SER A 174 -24.40 21.73 11.98
N SER A 175 -23.77 20.95 11.12
CA SER A 175 -24.38 20.34 9.95
C SER A 175 -24.50 18.84 10.17
N THR A 176 -25.60 18.24 9.71
CA THR A 176 -25.84 16.80 9.79
C THR A 176 -26.03 16.24 8.39
N CYS A 177 -25.32 15.17 8.07
CA CYS A 177 -25.41 14.49 6.79
C CYS A 177 -25.60 12.99 7.02
N ASN A 178 -26.47 12.38 6.22
CA ASN A 178 -26.72 10.95 6.29
C ASN A 178 -26.09 10.28 5.07
N HIS A 179 -25.38 9.18 5.30
CA HIS A 179 -24.73 8.40 4.24
C HIS A 179 -25.02 6.92 4.42
N SER A 180 -25.21 6.20 3.32
CA SER A 180 -25.27 4.74 3.32
C SER A 180 -23.87 4.16 3.22
N ILE A 181 -23.55 3.21 4.08
CA ILE A 181 -22.31 2.42 4.03
C ILE A 181 -22.69 0.96 3.86
N ASP A 182 -22.04 0.31 2.91
CA ASP A 182 -22.17 -1.11 2.67
C ASP A 182 -21.11 -1.89 3.48
N GLU A 183 -21.41 -3.12 3.85
CA GLU A 183 -20.42 -4.01 4.44
C GLU A 183 -19.32 -4.36 3.45
N MET A 184 -18.18 -4.81 3.96
CA MET A 184 -17.03 -5.19 3.14
C MET A 184 -16.49 -4.04 2.27
N SER A 185 -16.73 -2.79 2.67
CA SER A 185 -16.32 -1.59 1.94
C SER A 185 -15.23 -0.80 2.68
N VAL A 186 -14.38 -0.11 1.90
CA VAL A 186 -13.39 0.83 2.40
C VAL A 186 -13.74 2.19 1.81
N ASN A 187 -13.97 3.18 2.67
CA ASN A 187 -14.58 4.44 2.29
C ASN A 187 -13.73 5.64 2.75
N SER A 188 -13.69 6.68 1.92
CA SER A 188 -13.18 8.00 2.30
C SER A 188 -14.34 8.99 2.42
N LEU A 189 -14.48 9.60 3.59
CA LEU A 189 -15.43 10.66 3.88
C LEU A 189 -14.77 12.01 3.61
N ILE A 190 -15.29 12.74 2.63
CA ILE A 190 -14.79 14.06 2.25
C ILE A 190 -15.66 15.11 2.93
N ILE A 191 -15.04 16.00 3.70
CA ILE A 191 -15.67 17.18 4.27
C ILE A 191 -15.31 18.37 3.39
N TYR A 192 -16.31 19.14 2.97
CA TYR A 192 -16.09 20.30 2.15
C TYR A 192 -17.15 21.39 2.37
N LYS A 193 -16.85 22.61 1.91
CA LYS A 193 -17.76 23.75 2.02
C LYS A 193 -18.52 23.95 0.71
N ARG A 194 -19.85 24.02 0.79
CA ARG A 194 -20.75 24.32 -0.35
C ARG A 194 -21.75 25.39 0.06
N GLY A 195 -21.76 26.52 -0.65
CA GLY A 195 -22.71 27.61 -0.40
C GLY A 195 -22.66 28.19 1.03
N GLY A 196 -21.51 28.14 1.69
CA GLY A 196 -21.33 28.62 3.07
C GLY A 196 -21.48 27.54 4.15
N ASN A 197 -22.14 26.42 3.86
CA ASN A 197 -22.35 25.32 4.80
C ASN A 197 -21.33 24.20 4.58
N LEU A 198 -20.98 23.49 5.66
CA LEU A 198 -20.19 22.26 5.58
C LEU A 198 -21.10 21.09 5.19
N THR A 199 -20.67 20.36 4.18
CA THR A 199 -21.33 19.16 3.67
C THR A 199 -20.30 18.03 3.58
N THR A 200 -20.80 16.80 3.56
CA THR A 200 -19.95 15.62 3.37
C THR A 200 -20.37 14.81 2.17
N ASN A 201 -19.43 14.05 1.63
CA ASN A 201 -19.68 12.99 0.67
C ASN A 201 -18.83 11.77 1.02
N ILE A 202 -19.38 10.57 0.83
CA ILE A 202 -18.65 9.32 0.99
C ILE A 202 -18.29 8.80 -0.40
N ILE A 203 -17.05 8.37 -0.55
CA ILE A 203 -16.57 7.66 -1.73
C ILE A 203 -15.94 6.34 -1.35
N GLU A 204 -16.17 5.33 -2.18
CA GLU A 204 -15.53 4.03 -2.02
C GLU A 204 -14.09 4.08 -2.55
N ASP A 205 -13.17 3.49 -1.79
CA ASP A 205 -11.76 3.41 -2.09
C ASP A 205 -11.42 2.07 -2.75
N MET A 206 -10.40 2.08 -3.60
CA MET A 206 -9.92 0.87 -4.24
C MET A 206 -9.28 -0.06 -3.18
N GLN A 207 -9.91 -1.21 -2.96
CA GLN A 207 -9.44 -2.19 -1.98
C GLN A 207 -8.23 -3.01 -2.48
N LYS A 208 -8.11 -3.16 -3.81
CA LYS A 208 -7.04 -3.97 -4.43
C LYS A 208 -5.83 -3.11 -4.76
N LYS A 209 -4.65 -3.59 -4.38
CA LYS A 209 -3.39 -2.97 -4.82
C LYS A 209 -3.26 -3.09 -6.35
N PRO A 210 -2.88 -2.01 -7.06
CA PRO A 210 -2.60 -2.05 -8.49
C PRO A 210 -1.49 -3.04 -8.85
N SER A 211 -1.43 -3.44 -10.12
CA SER A 211 -0.39 -4.32 -10.65
C SER A 211 1.03 -3.77 -10.43
N GLU A 212 2.01 -4.66 -10.51
CA GLU A 212 3.41 -4.37 -10.19
C GLU A 212 3.95 -3.17 -10.97
N GLY A 213 4.63 -2.25 -10.28
CA GLY A 213 5.18 -1.03 -10.88
C GLY A 213 4.14 0.04 -11.24
N MET A 214 2.84 -0.22 -11.05
CA MET A 214 1.78 0.75 -11.27
C MET A 214 1.33 1.43 -9.96
N ALA A 215 0.65 2.56 -10.10
CA ALA A 215 -0.01 3.32 -9.05
C ALA A 215 -1.42 3.68 -9.51
N ALA A 216 -2.41 3.55 -8.64
CA ALA A 216 -3.76 4.00 -8.92
C ALA A 216 -3.92 5.43 -8.41
N VAL A 217 -4.41 6.31 -9.28
CA VAL A 217 -4.66 7.72 -8.99
C VAL A 217 -6.14 8.00 -9.25
N ARG A 218 -6.73 8.85 -8.41
CA ARG A 218 -8.05 9.46 -8.62
C ARG A 218 -7.98 10.94 -8.32
N PHE A 219 -8.93 11.69 -8.87
CA PHE A 219 -9.05 13.13 -8.64
C PHE A 219 -10.39 13.48 -8.02
N ILE A 220 -10.39 14.48 -7.14
CA ILE A 220 -11.58 15.12 -6.58
C ILE A 220 -11.57 16.56 -7.11
N ASN A 221 -12.58 16.92 -7.90
CA ASN A 221 -12.66 18.23 -8.52
C ASN A 221 -13.41 19.22 -7.62
N THR A 222 -12.69 20.15 -7.00
CA THR A 222 -13.27 21.20 -6.14
C THR A 222 -13.76 22.42 -6.92
N LEU A 223 -13.59 22.47 -8.25
CA LEU A 223 -13.93 23.61 -9.09
C LEU A 223 -15.42 23.64 -9.44
N GLU A 224 -15.87 24.81 -9.89
CA GLU A 224 -17.24 25.05 -10.35
C GLU A 224 -17.50 24.58 -11.79
N TRP A 225 -16.47 24.08 -12.49
CA TRP A 225 -16.56 23.59 -13.86
C TRP A 225 -16.05 22.16 -13.98
N ASP A 226 -16.55 21.43 -14.97
CA ASP A 226 -16.06 20.08 -15.27
C ASP A 226 -14.65 20.15 -15.85
N VAL A 227 -13.79 19.22 -15.42
CA VAL A 227 -12.39 19.19 -15.86
C VAL A 227 -12.04 17.84 -16.46
N ASN A 228 -11.38 17.89 -17.61
CA ASN A 228 -10.67 16.75 -18.18
C ASN A 228 -9.21 16.82 -17.72
N ILE A 229 -8.74 15.75 -17.10
CA ILE A 229 -7.38 15.68 -16.57
C ILE A 229 -6.62 14.65 -17.41
N THR A 230 -5.47 15.01 -17.94
CA THR A 230 -4.60 14.08 -18.66
C THR A 230 -3.28 13.99 -17.91
N LEU A 231 -2.89 12.76 -17.55
CA LEU A 231 -1.70 12.49 -16.76
C LEU A 231 -0.88 11.41 -17.48
N GLY A 232 0.20 11.82 -18.14
CA GLY A 232 0.96 10.92 -19.00
C GLY A 232 0.15 10.52 -20.24
N GLU A 233 -0.06 9.21 -20.42
CA GLU A 233 -0.88 8.65 -21.51
C GLU A 233 -2.34 8.41 -21.12
N GLU A 234 -2.68 8.49 -19.83
CA GLU A 234 -4.05 8.25 -19.36
C GLU A 234 -4.85 9.55 -19.31
N GLU A 235 -6.09 9.49 -19.80
CA GLU A 235 -7.06 10.56 -19.72
C GLU A 235 -8.17 10.21 -18.71
N PHE A 236 -8.37 11.11 -17.75
CA PHE A 236 -9.49 11.11 -16.83
C PHE A 236 -10.59 11.99 -17.44
N THR A 237 -11.50 11.35 -18.18
CA THR A 237 -12.59 12.02 -18.89
C THR A 237 -13.67 12.51 -17.92
N THR A 238 -13.92 13.83 -17.92
CA THR A 238 -15.00 14.55 -17.23
C THR A 238 -15.09 14.27 -15.73
N VAL A 239 -14.19 14.87 -14.95
CA VAL A 239 -14.35 14.96 -13.49
C VAL A 239 -15.36 16.06 -13.20
N ASN A 240 -16.56 15.66 -12.77
CA ASN A 240 -17.70 16.55 -12.55
C ASN A 240 -17.37 17.69 -11.58
N LYS A 241 -17.96 18.87 -11.82
CA LYS A 241 -17.89 20.03 -10.92
C LYS A 241 -18.45 19.73 -9.53
N SER A 242 -18.14 20.61 -8.58
CA SER A 242 -18.71 20.60 -7.22
C SER A 242 -18.39 19.35 -6.40
N TYR A 243 -17.10 19.00 -6.28
CA TYR A 243 -16.60 17.83 -5.53
C TYR A 243 -16.95 16.48 -6.18
N GLY A 244 -17.09 16.48 -7.51
CA GLY A 244 -17.16 15.24 -8.29
C GLY A 244 -15.85 14.47 -8.20
N VAL A 245 -15.94 13.14 -8.26
CA VAL A 245 -14.79 12.24 -8.09
C VAL A 245 -14.61 11.43 -9.36
N SER A 246 -13.37 11.31 -9.83
CA SER A 246 -13.04 10.48 -10.98
C SER A 246 -12.95 9.01 -10.59
N ASP A 247 -13.16 8.13 -11.56
CA ASP A 247 -12.73 6.74 -11.42
C ASP A 247 -11.21 6.65 -11.21
N TYR A 248 -10.79 5.55 -10.61
CA TYR A 248 -9.37 5.24 -10.50
C TYR A 248 -8.80 4.84 -11.86
N ARG A 249 -7.61 5.36 -12.17
CA ARG A 249 -6.79 4.92 -13.30
C ARG A 249 -5.43 4.48 -12.80
N THR A 250 -4.90 3.42 -13.41
CA THR A 250 -3.57 2.89 -13.08
C THR A 250 -2.55 3.50 -14.02
N LEU A 251 -1.49 4.04 -13.45
CA LEU A 251 -0.41 4.72 -14.14
C LEU A 251 0.93 4.11 -13.73
N PRO A 252 1.95 4.10 -14.59
CA PRO A 252 3.28 3.67 -14.19
C PRO A 252 3.82 4.57 -13.07
N ARG A 253 4.49 4.00 -12.07
CA ARG A 253 5.10 4.79 -11.00
C ARG A 253 6.19 5.70 -11.57
N GLY A 254 6.16 6.96 -11.20
CA GLY A 254 7.12 7.95 -11.67
C GLY A 254 6.74 9.36 -11.26
N ARG A 255 7.56 10.33 -11.68
CA ARG A 255 7.27 11.76 -11.50
C ARG A 255 6.51 12.29 -12.71
N TYR A 256 5.33 12.84 -12.47
CA TYR A 256 4.49 13.45 -13.50
C TYR A 256 4.50 14.98 -13.35
N ASN A 257 5.37 15.65 -14.10
CA ASN A 257 5.50 17.11 -14.02
C ASN A 257 4.55 17.86 -14.96
N ASN A 258 4.04 17.20 -16.01
CA ASN A 258 3.27 17.84 -17.10
C ASN A 258 1.82 17.33 -17.14
N ALA A 259 1.10 17.41 -16.03
CA ALA A 259 -0.34 17.15 -16.03
C ALA A 259 -1.07 18.26 -16.80
N LYS A 260 -1.93 17.92 -17.76
CA LYS A 260 -2.76 18.91 -18.46
C LYS A 260 -4.18 18.86 -17.92
N PHE A 261 -4.69 20.04 -17.54
CA PHE A 261 -6.04 20.24 -17.05
C PHE A 261 -6.79 21.06 -18.09
N GLN A 262 -7.83 20.49 -18.69
CA GLN A 262 -8.67 21.17 -19.67
C GLN A 262 -10.06 21.39 -19.08
N MET A 263 -10.46 22.66 -18.97
CA MET A 263 -11.81 23.01 -18.56
C MET A 263 -12.78 22.72 -19.69
N LYS A 264 -13.88 22.05 -19.38
CA LYS A 264 -14.99 21.88 -20.32
C LYS A 264 -15.85 23.14 -20.24
N ALA A 265 -15.79 23.98 -21.28
CA ALA A 265 -16.71 25.10 -21.38
C ALA A 265 -18.15 24.55 -21.44
N GLU A 266 -19.06 25.15 -20.67
CA GLU A 266 -20.49 24.87 -20.83
C GLU A 266 -20.86 25.13 -22.29
N VAL A 267 -21.31 24.09 -22.99
CA VAL A 267 -22.00 24.27 -24.27
C VAL A 267 -23.29 24.98 -23.90
N SER A 268 -23.27 26.30 -23.98
CA SER A 268 -24.46 27.14 -23.97
C SER A 268 -25.30 26.72 -25.18
N SER A 269 -26.20 25.76 -24.98
CA SER A 269 -27.29 25.48 -25.90
C SER A 269 -28.22 26.69 -25.85
N LEU A 270 -27.99 27.63 -26.77
CA LEU A 270 -28.98 28.60 -27.22
C LEU A 270 -30.06 27.90 -28.05
#